data_AF-A0A851K4L3-F1
#
_entry.id   AF-A0A851K4L3-F1
#
_cell.length_a   1.000
_cell.length_b   1.000
_cell.length_c   1.000
_cell.angle_alpha   90.00
_cell.angle_beta   90.00
_cell.angle_gamma   90.00
#
_symmetry.space_group_name_H-M   'P 1'
#
loop_
_entity.id
_entity.type
_entity.pdbx_description
1 polymer ?
#
loop_
_entity_poly.entity_id
_entity_poly.type
_entity_poly.pdbx_seq_one_letter_code
_entity_poly.pdbx_strand_id
1 'polypeptide(L)' 'SPRRWSNISVANQTFAEAVALPGMAFAAARFDGVLGMAYPGAAAGPARPVFDNMMEQGLFRNNVFSFYLRRYGGTPN' A
#
# COMPACT_ATOMS: atom_id res chain seq x y z
N SER A 1 6.35 -12.11 -14.05
CA SER A 1 5.19 -12.75 -13.41
C SER A 1 4.44 -11.74 -12.57
N PRO A 2 3.14 -11.49 -12.79
CA PRO A 2 2.40 -10.53 -11.97
C PRO A 2 2.23 -11.11 -10.57
N ARG A 3 2.63 -10.36 -9.55
CA ARG A 3 2.43 -10.75 -8.15
C ARG A 3 0.96 -10.53 -7.81
N ARG A 4 0.24 -11.63 -7.60
CA ARG A 4 -1.20 -11.66 -7.41
C ARG A 4 -1.52 -11.78 -5.92
N TRP A 5 -2.03 -10.72 -5.33
CA TRP A 5 -2.60 -10.73 -3.98
C TRP A 5 -4.03 -10.24 -4.15
N SER A 6 -5.01 -11.14 -4.12
CA SER A 6 -6.44 -10.92 -4.47
C SER A 6 -6.79 -11.01 -5.97
N ASN A 7 -8.10 -11.02 -6.27
CA ASN A 7 -8.62 -11.12 -7.65
C ASN A 7 -8.28 -9.88 -8.50
N ILE A 8 -7.80 -8.80 -7.88
CA ILE A 8 -7.53 -7.53 -8.53
C ILE A 8 -6.05 -7.49 -8.93
N SER A 9 -5.81 -7.24 -10.21
CA SER A 9 -4.47 -7.06 -10.77
C SER A 9 -4.38 -5.67 -11.37
N VAL A 10 -3.47 -4.85 -10.85
CA VAL A 10 -3.23 -3.49 -11.32
C VAL A 10 -2.06 -3.52 -12.30
N ALA A 11 -2.33 -3.17 -13.55
CA ALA A 11 -1.28 -3.08 -14.56
C ALA A 11 -0.45 -1.80 -14.36
N ASN A 12 0.83 -1.86 -14.75
CA ASN A 12 1.74 -0.70 -14.83
C ASN A 12 1.88 0.12 -13.52
N GLN A 13 1.77 -0.54 -12.37
CA GLN A 13 2.00 0.12 -11.09
C GLN A 13 3.49 0.38 -10.87
N THR A 14 3.88 1.66 -10.82
CA THR A 14 5.21 2.08 -10.37
C THR A 14 5.31 1.99 -8.85
N PHE A 15 6.40 1.41 -8.33
CA PHE A 15 6.70 1.40 -6.89
C PHE A 15 8.18 1.74 -6.68
N ALA A 16 8.50 2.28 -5.50
CA ALA A 16 9.88 2.51 -5.11
C ALA A 16 10.45 1.25 -4.46
N GLU A 17 11.64 0.84 -4.88
CA GLU A 17 12.43 -0.18 -4.18
C GLU A 17 13.28 0.51 -3.11
N ALA A 18 13.21 -0.01 -1.89
CA ALA A 18 13.95 0.55 -0.77
C ALA A 18 15.43 0.12 -0.84
N VAL A 19 16.27 0.96 -1.43
CA VAL A 19 17.72 0.71 -1.57
C VAL A 19 18.51 1.02 -0.29
N ALA A 20 18.01 1.93 0.54
CA ALA A 20 18.55 2.22 1.86
C ALA A 20 17.42 2.74 2.75
N LEU A 21 17.18 2.05 3.87
CA LEU A 21 16.20 2.46 4.88
C LEU A 21 16.94 2.94 6.12
N PRO A 22 16.87 4.24 6.46
CA PRO A 22 17.56 4.75 7.63
C PRO A 22 16.87 4.26 8.92
N GLY A 23 17.65 3.58 9.77
CA GLY A 23 17.37 3.46 11.21
C GLY A 23 16.68 2.17 11.68
N MET A 24 16.66 2.02 13.01
CA MET A 24 16.10 0.85 13.73
C MET A 24 14.60 0.63 13.49
N ALA A 25 13.86 1.63 13.01
CA ALA A 25 12.42 1.56 12.79
C ALA A 25 12.02 0.51 11.74
N PHE A 26 12.84 0.32 10.70
CA PHE A 26 12.61 -0.71 9.68
C PHE A 26 13.29 -2.05 10.03
N ALA A 27 14.36 -2.04 10.83
CA ALA A 27 15.02 -3.26 11.30
C ALA A 27 14.17 -4.06 12.29
N ALA A 28 13.34 -3.39 13.09
CA ALA A 28 12.40 -4.02 14.02
C ALA A 28 11.00 -4.26 13.42
N ALA A 29 10.76 -3.81 12.19
CA ALA A 29 9.48 -3.97 11.53
C ALA A 29 9.23 -5.43 11.12
N ARG A 30 8.00 -5.91 11.31
CA ARG A 30 7.56 -7.24 10.81
C ARG A 30 6.94 -7.18 9.42
N PHE A 31 7.11 -6.08 8.68
CA PHE A 31 6.56 -5.88 7.35
C PHE A 31 7.69 -5.66 6.33
N ASP A 32 7.50 -6.19 5.11
CA ASP A 32 8.50 -6.13 4.03
C ASP A 32 8.37 -4.87 3.15
N GLY A 33 7.37 -4.03 3.40
CA GLY A 33 7.15 -2.80 2.65
C GLY A 33 5.94 -2.00 3.13
N VAL A 34 5.77 -0.80 2.57
CA VAL A 34 4.65 0.11 2.87
C VAL A 34 3.88 0.38 1.58
N LEU A 35 2.55 0.29 1.66
CA LEU A 35 1.65 0.70 0.59
C LEU A 35 1.06 2.07 0.92
N GLY A 36 1.44 3.09 0.16
CA GLY A 36 0.88 4.44 0.29
C GLY A 36 -0.56 4.50 -0.24
N MET A 37 -1.44 5.14 0.54
CA MET A 37 -2.88 5.30 0.21
C MET A 37 -3.33 6.77 0.26
N ALA A 38 -2.37 7.69 0.22
CA ALA A 38 -2.63 9.11 0.16
C ALA A 38 -2.97 9.56 -1.26
N TYR A 39 -3.56 10.76 -1.38
CA TYR A 39 -3.83 11.39 -2.68
C TYR A 39 -2.53 11.63 -3.47
N PRO A 40 -2.60 11.70 -4.81
CA PRO A 40 -1.43 11.93 -5.66
C PRO A 40 -0.56 13.14 -5.27
N GLY A 41 -1.18 14.22 -4.79
CA GLY A 41 -0.45 15.43 -4.35
C GLY A 41 0.44 15.23 -3.11
N ALA A 42 0.26 14.12 -2.38
CA ALA A 42 1.06 13.74 -1.22
C ALA A 42 1.94 12.50 -1.49
N ALA A 43 2.04 12.06 -2.75
CA ALA A 43 2.90 10.96 -3.12
C ALA A 43 4.38 11.33 -2.99
N ALA A 44 5.17 10.43 -2.40
CA ALA A 44 6.62 10.58 -2.36
C ALA A 44 7.21 10.24 -3.75
N GLY A 45 7.30 11.25 -4.60
CA GLY A 45 7.86 11.13 -5.95
C GLY A 45 6.80 11.03 -7.06
N PRO A 46 7.21 10.66 -8.28
CA PRO A 46 6.35 10.73 -9.47
C PRO A 46 5.34 9.58 -9.59
N ALA A 47 5.40 8.60 -8.68
CA ALA A 47 4.56 7.41 -8.76
C ALA A 47 3.11 7.75 -8.42
N ARG A 48 2.21 7.41 -9.34
CA ARG A 48 0.77 7.49 -9.09
C ARG A 48 0.37 6.46 -8.02
N PRO A 49 -0.41 6.85 -7.00
CA PRO A 49 -0.84 5.91 -5.96
C PRO A 49 -1.63 4.74 -6.53
N VAL A 50 -1.55 3.58 -5.86
CA VAL A 50 -2.15 2.33 -6.34
C VAL A 50 -3.66 2.45 -6.53
N PHE A 51 -4.33 3.14 -5.60
CA PHE A 51 -5.78 3.30 -5.65
C PHE A 51 -6.21 4.12 -6.87
N ASP A 52 -5.46 5.17 -7.24
CA ASP A 52 -5.74 5.98 -8.44
C ASP A 52 -5.61 5.18 -9.73
N ASN A 53 -4.61 4.29 -9.83
CA ASN A 53 -4.47 3.39 -10.98
C ASN A 53 -5.60 2.36 -11.04
N MET A 54 -6.05 1.85 -9.90
CA MET A 54 -7.19 0.92 -9.85
C MET A 54 -8.50 1.58 -10.29
N MET A 55 -8.73 2.85 -9.88
CA MET A 55 -9.89 3.64 -10.30
C MET A 55 -9.88 3.91 -11.80
N GLU A 56 -8.73 4.28 -12.36
CA GLU A 56 -8.57 4.54 -13.80
C GLU A 56 -8.76 3.28 -14.65
N GLN A 57 -8.31 2.12 -14.17
CA GLN A 57 -8.48 0.83 -14.84
C GLN A 57 -9.89 0.25 -14.66
N GLY A 58 -10.80 0.93 -13.94
CA GLY A 58 -12.17 0.50 -13.75
C GLY A 58 -12.28 -0.81 -12.95
N LEU A 59 -11.32 -1.09 -12.06
CA LEU A 59 -11.25 -2.37 -11.34
C LEU A 59 -12.25 -2.47 -10.17
N PHE A 60 -12.97 -1.38 -9.88
CA PHE A 60 -13.95 -1.32 -8.79
C PHE A 60 -15.35 -0.99 -9.29
N ARG A 61 -16.35 -1.54 -8.61
CA ARG A 61 -17.74 -1.12 -8.78
C ARG A 61 -17.98 0.30 -8.26
N ASN A 62 -17.35 0.64 -7.13
CA ASN A 62 -17.38 1.96 -6.51
C ASN A 62 -15.94 2.35 -6.15
N ASN A 63 -15.56 3.59 -6.42
CA ASN A 63 -14.23 4.15 -6.12
C ASN A 63 -14.04 4.46 -4.62
N VAL A 64 -14.28 3.46 -3.78
CA VAL A 64 -14.25 3.57 -2.31
C VAL A 64 -13.53 2.36 -1.74
N PHE A 65 -12.68 2.60 -0.74
CA PHE A 65 -12.06 1.57 0.08
C PHE A 65 -12.36 1.83 1.56
N SER A 66 -12.21 0.80 2.40
CA SER A 66 -12.41 0.92 3.84
C SER A 66 -11.44 0.00 4.58
N PHE A 67 -11.08 0.37 5.80
CA PHE A 67 -10.36 -0.50 6.71
C PHE A 67 -11.29 -0.96 7.81
N TYR A 68 -11.23 -2.25 8.11
CA TYR A 68 -11.69 -2.78 9.37
C TYR A 68 -10.47 -3.22 10.18
N LEU A 69 -10.09 -2.41 11.17
CA LEU A 69 -8.97 -2.71 12.04
C LEU A 69 -9.51 -3.33 13.33
N ARG A 70 -9.33 -4.66 13.47
CA ARG A 70 -9.65 -5.34 14.73
C ARG A 70 -8.62 -4.90 15.78
N ARG A 71 -9.08 -4.22 16.82
CA ARG A 71 -8.24 -3.87 17.97
C ARG A 71 -8.10 -5.10 18.85
N TYR A 72 -6.91 -5.70 18.88
CA TYR A 72 -6.52 -6.49 20.05
C TYR A 72 -6.06 -5.49 21.12
N GLY A 73 -6.92 -5.25 22.11
CA GLY A 73 -6.61 -4.38 23.24
C GLY A 73 -5.80 -5.13 24.30
N GLY A 74 -4.59 -4.60 24.58
CA GLY A 74 -3.88 -4.51 25.87
C GLY A 74 -3.84 -5.70 26.84
N THR A 75 -2.64 -6.15 27.15
CA THR A 75 -2.20 -7.14 28.17
C THR A 75 -2.59 -6.77 29.63
N PRO A 76 -2.68 -7.73 30.60
CA PRO A 76 -1.48 -8.25 31.29
C PRO A 76 -1.53 -9.75 31.73
N ASN A 77 -0.41 -10.46 31.54
CA ASN A 77 0.27 -11.33 32.51
C ASN A 77 1.56 -11.87 31.90
#